data_AF-A0A2R6JZ18-F1
#
_entry.id   AF-A0A2R6JZ18-F1
#
_cell.length_a   1.000
_cell.length_b   1.000
_cell.length_c   1.000
_cell.angle_alpha   90.00
_cell.angle_beta   90.00
_cell.angle_gamma   90.00
#
_symmetry.space_group_name_H-M   'P 1'
#
loop_
_entity.id
_entity.type
_entity.pdbx_description
1 polymer ?
#
loop_
_entity_poly.entity_id
_entity_poly.type
_entity_poly.pdbx_seq_one_letter_code
_entity_poly.pdbx_strand_id
1 'polypeptide(L)'
;MASPSPATAALLDRLVAYDSVVEVGIGTRVAVAGALAARGTDVTATDIHSREVPRGVRFVRDDVFDPDLAVYRGTETIYALNCPPELHRPIREIARAVDALFQFTTLGTDPPAIPAAPETLPGDTLYQATERDSPGSARSSIRRSRRTAAGGGGDDDSDGDGSGDDGGRR
;
A
#
# COMPACT_ATOMS: atom_id res chain seq x y z
N MET A 1 14.92 -18.78 -3.05
CA MET A 1 14.99 -17.31 -2.91
C MET A 1 15.58 -17.02 -1.54
N ALA A 2 16.53 -16.09 -1.43
CA ALA A 2 17.02 -15.67 -0.13
C ALA A 2 15.86 -15.06 0.68
N SER A 3 15.76 -15.39 1.96
CA SER A 3 14.78 -14.74 2.84
C SER A 3 14.99 -13.22 2.81
N PRO A 4 13.92 -12.41 2.80
CA PRO A 4 14.06 -10.96 2.83
C PRO A 4 14.88 -10.54 4.06
N SER A 5 15.65 -9.46 3.92
CA SER A 5 16.36 -8.89 5.07
C SER A 5 15.35 -8.48 6.16
N PRO A 6 15.75 -8.40 7.43
CA PRO A 6 14.85 -7.93 8.50
C PRO A 6 14.22 -6.57 8.21
N ALA A 7 14.97 -5.65 7.59
CA ALA A 7 14.48 -4.35 7.14
C ALA A 7 13.36 -4.50 6.10
N THR A 8 13.61 -5.33 5.08
CA THR A 8 12.62 -5.62 4.04
C THR A 8 11.37 -6.29 4.62
N ALA A 9 11.53 -7.24 5.54
CA ALA A 9 10.39 -7.91 6.17
C ALA A 9 9.51 -6.93 6.96
N ALA A 10 10.11 -6.07 7.78
CA ALA A 10 9.36 -5.08 8.56
C ALA A 10 8.66 -4.04 7.66
N LEU A 11 9.33 -3.61 6.59
CA LEU A 11 8.71 -2.73 5.59
C LEU A 11 7.51 -3.42 4.92
N LEU A 12 7.64 -4.69 4.54
CA LEU A 12 6.51 -5.45 3.98
C LEU A 12 5.36 -5.53 4.97
N ASP A 13 5.63 -5.88 6.22
CA ASP A 13 4.59 -6.00 7.26
C ASP A 13 3.88 -4.66 7.52
N ARG A 14 4.59 -3.54 7.33
CA ARG A 14 4.00 -2.20 7.41
C ARG A 14 3.13 -1.86 6.20
N LEU A 15 3.52 -2.27 5.00
CA LEU A 15 2.86 -1.91 3.74
C LEU A 15 1.70 -2.85 3.38
N VAL A 16 1.70 -4.11 3.82
CA VAL A 16 0.57 -5.05 3.62
C VAL A 16 -0.70 -4.66 4.37
N ALA A 17 -0.63 -3.64 5.25
CA ALA A 17 -1.80 -3.05 5.87
C ALA A 17 -2.67 -2.26 4.87
N TYR A 18 -2.17 -2.02 3.65
CA TYR A 18 -2.87 -1.32 2.58
C TYR A 18 -3.30 -2.30 1.48
N ASP A 19 -4.51 -2.10 0.96
CA ASP A 19 -5.05 -2.92 -0.13
C ASP A 19 -4.41 -2.53 -1.48
N SER A 20 -4.03 -1.27 -1.66
CA SER A 20 -3.39 -0.74 -2.87
C SER A 20 -2.21 0.19 -2.56
N VAL A 21 -1.12 0.01 -3.29
CA VAL A 21 0.12 0.80 -3.12
C VAL A 21 0.74 1.20 -4.46
N VAL A 22 1.40 2.35 -4.48
CA VAL A 22 2.24 2.80 -5.60
C VAL A 22 3.69 2.94 -5.14
N GLU A 23 4.62 2.21 -5.77
CA GLU A 23 6.06 2.45 -5.62
C GLU A 23 6.52 3.51 -6.60
N VAL A 24 7.14 4.58 -6.13
CA VAL A 24 7.81 5.58 -6.95
C VAL A 24 9.31 5.31 -6.98
N GLY A 25 9.87 5.23 -8.18
CA GLY A 25 11.29 5.01 -8.40
C GLY A 25 11.73 3.59 -8.11
N ILE A 26 11.01 2.59 -8.64
CA ILE A 26 11.28 1.16 -8.36
C ILE A 26 12.71 0.72 -8.72
N GLY A 27 13.32 1.37 -9.71
CA GLY A 27 14.71 1.12 -10.10
C GLY A 27 14.95 -0.35 -10.44
N THR A 28 16.02 -0.92 -9.87
CA THR A 28 16.36 -2.34 -10.02
C THR A 28 15.99 -3.17 -8.78
N ARG A 29 15.43 -2.54 -7.74
CA ARG A 29 15.17 -3.16 -6.44
C ARG A 29 13.73 -3.63 -6.30
N VAL A 30 13.30 -4.47 -7.22
CA VAL A 30 11.89 -4.92 -7.35
C VAL A 30 11.40 -5.90 -6.28
N ALA A 31 12.25 -6.23 -5.29
CA ALA A 31 11.96 -7.28 -4.30
C ALA A 31 10.77 -6.94 -3.39
N VAL A 32 10.63 -5.66 -3.00
CA VAL A 32 9.53 -5.21 -2.13
C VAL A 32 8.20 -5.27 -2.89
N ALA A 33 8.11 -4.62 -4.06
CA ALA A 33 6.92 -4.67 -4.92
C ALA A 33 6.49 -6.10 -5.24
N GLY A 34 7.42 -6.98 -5.62
CA GLY A 34 7.11 -8.37 -5.92
C GLY A 34 6.57 -9.15 -4.71
N ALA A 35 7.13 -8.91 -3.52
CA ALA A 35 6.68 -9.56 -2.30
C ALA A 35 5.31 -9.03 -1.83
N LEU A 36 5.00 -7.74 -2.02
CA LEU A 36 3.66 -7.19 -1.76
C LEU A 36 2.61 -7.79 -2.70
N ALA A 37 2.91 -7.84 -3.99
CA ALA A 37 2.02 -8.45 -4.99
C ALA A 37 1.79 -9.95 -4.68
N ALA A 38 2.83 -10.68 -4.28
CA ALA A 38 2.70 -12.08 -3.88
C ALA A 38 1.84 -12.29 -2.62
N ARG A 39 1.70 -11.27 -1.76
CA ARG A 39 0.82 -11.27 -0.59
C ARG A 39 -0.60 -10.77 -0.90
N GLY A 40 -0.88 -10.40 -2.15
CA GLY A 40 -2.21 -10.01 -2.62
C GLY A 40 -2.49 -8.50 -2.61
N THR A 41 -1.50 -7.65 -2.30
CA THR A 41 -1.63 -6.20 -2.45
C THR A 41 -1.67 -5.81 -3.93
N ASP A 42 -2.51 -4.85 -4.31
CA ASP A 42 -2.49 -4.25 -5.64
C ASP A 42 -1.31 -3.28 -5.75
N VAL A 43 -0.30 -3.64 -6.54
CA VAL A 43 0.96 -2.89 -6.64
C VAL A 43 1.12 -2.28 -8.01
N THR A 44 1.20 -0.96 -8.05
CA THR A 44 1.70 -0.22 -9.22
C THR A 44 3.11 0.31 -8.92
N ALA A 45 4.02 0.18 -9.88
CA ALA A 45 5.38 0.65 -9.78
C ALA A 45 5.67 1.68 -10.88
N THR A 46 6.26 2.80 -10.51
CA THR A 46 6.65 3.87 -11.43
C THR A 46 8.15 4.12 -11.44
N ASP A 47 8.67 4.49 -12.61
CA ASP A 47 10.06 4.94 -12.83
C ASP A 47 10.10 5.71 -14.16
N ILE A 48 10.98 6.71 -14.27
CA ILE A 48 11.22 7.45 -15.52
C ILE A 48 11.87 6.57 -16.59
N HIS A 49 12.51 5.47 -16.18
CA HIS A 49 13.11 4.46 -17.02
C HIS A 49 12.25 3.20 -17.05
N SER A 50 12.13 2.56 -18.22
CA SER A 50 11.45 1.27 -18.33
C SER A 50 12.14 0.20 -17.48
N ARG A 51 11.37 -0.52 -16.66
CA ARG A 51 11.86 -1.60 -15.79
C ARG A 51 11.10 -2.90 -16.04
N GLU A 52 11.81 -4.02 -15.93
CA GLU A 52 11.17 -5.33 -15.78
C GLU A 52 10.69 -5.47 -14.34
N VAL A 53 9.39 -5.74 -14.17
CA VAL A 53 8.79 -5.93 -12.85
C VAL A 53 8.31 -7.37 -12.65
N PRO A 54 8.27 -7.87 -11.40
CA PRO A 54 7.73 -9.18 -11.09
C PRO A 54 6.27 -9.33 -11.51
N ARG A 55 5.87 -10.59 -11.71
CA ARG A 55 4.47 -10.92 -12.02
C ARG A 55 3.56 -10.43 -10.89
N GLY A 56 2.43 -9.81 -11.27
CA GLY A 56 1.48 -9.23 -10.32
C GLY A 56 1.75 -7.76 -9.97
N VAL A 57 2.89 -7.20 -10.39
CA VAL A 57 3.17 -5.76 -10.30
C VAL A 57 2.82 -5.10 -11.64
N ARG A 58 2.05 -4.01 -11.60
CA ARG A 58 1.81 -3.16 -12.77
C ARG A 58 2.94 -2.15 -12.90
N PHE A 59 3.66 -2.12 -14.01
CA PHE A 59 4.64 -1.06 -14.28
C PHE A 59 4.04 0.07 -15.11
N VAL A 60 4.32 1.31 -14.74
CA VAL A 60 3.98 2.52 -15.50
C VAL A 60 5.21 3.43 -15.57
N ARG A 61 5.58 3.89 -16.76
CA ARG A 61 6.63 4.89 -16.89
C ARG A 61 6.02 6.27 -16.62
N ASP A 62 6.44 6.92 -15.54
CA ASP A 62 5.91 8.20 -15.09
C ASP A 62 7.02 9.06 -14.48
N ASP A 63 6.91 10.38 -14.63
CA ASP A 63 7.83 11.37 -14.04
C ASP A 63 7.08 12.15 -12.95
N VAL A 64 7.56 12.07 -11.72
CA VAL A 64 6.92 12.77 -10.59
C VAL A 64 6.98 14.29 -10.67
N PHE A 65 7.84 14.84 -11.54
CA PHE A 65 7.86 16.28 -11.83
C PHE A 65 6.80 16.69 -12.86
N ASP A 66 6.26 15.76 -13.65
CA ASP A 66 5.15 15.94 -14.58
C ASP A 66 4.23 14.70 -14.57
N PRO A 67 3.52 14.45 -13.45
CA PRO A 67 2.89 13.17 -13.19
C PRO A 67 1.54 13.00 -13.90
N ASP A 68 1.27 11.81 -14.44
CA ASP A 68 -0.10 11.41 -14.75
C ASP A 68 -0.82 10.97 -13.46
N LEU A 69 -1.61 11.88 -12.88
CA LEU A 69 -2.38 11.61 -11.67
C LEU A 69 -3.32 10.41 -11.79
N ALA A 70 -3.72 10.00 -13.01
CA ALA A 70 -4.56 8.81 -13.19
C ALA A 70 -3.87 7.53 -12.68
N VAL A 71 -2.53 7.48 -12.70
CA VAL A 71 -1.72 6.36 -12.20
C VAL A 71 -1.84 6.21 -10.68
N TYR A 72 -2.04 7.32 -9.97
CA TYR A 72 -2.02 7.37 -8.51
C TYR A 72 -3.41 7.35 -7.88
N ARG A 73 -4.48 7.57 -8.66
CA ARG A 73 -5.85 7.67 -8.15
C ARG A 73 -6.32 6.33 -7.55
N GLY A 74 -6.87 6.41 -6.34
CA GLY A 74 -7.42 5.24 -5.63
C GLY A 74 -6.38 4.39 -4.91
N THR A 75 -5.11 4.80 -4.91
CA THR A 75 -4.10 4.19 -4.04
C THR A 75 -4.29 4.64 -2.60
N GLU A 76 -4.10 3.74 -1.64
CA GLU A 76 -4.13 4.10 -0.22
C GLU A 76 -2.79 4.70 0.22
N THR A 77 -1.69 4.25 -0.38
CA THR A 77 -0.34 4.70 -0.04
C THR A 77 0.55 4.79 -1.28
N ILE A 78 1.36 5.84 -1.33
CA ILE A 78 2.50 5.98 -2.22
C ILE A 78 3.76 5.76 -1.38
N TYR A 79 4.67 4.92 -1.85
CA TYR A 79 5.95 4.70 -1.18
C TYR A 79 7.16 4.85 -2.10
N ALA A 80 8.30 5.22 -1.53
CA ALA A 80 9.58 5.33 -2.25
C ALA A 80 10.74 4.83 -1.38
N LEU A 81 11.67 4.08 -1.97
CA LEU A 81 12.80 3.48 -1.26
C LEU A 81 14.10 4.19 -1.62
N ASN A 82 14.90 4.55 -0.62
CA ASN A 82 16.11 5.38 -0.80
C ASN A 82 15.80 6.66 -1.59
N CYS A 83 14.68 7.30 -1.24
CA CYS A 83 14.14 8.47 -1.92
C CYS A 83 15.11 9.65 -1.78
N PRO A 84 15.57 10.23 -2.90
CA PRO A 84 16.34 11.46 -2.89
C PRO A 84 15.51 12.66 -2.41
N PRO A 85 16.10 13.64 -1.71
CA PRO A 85 15.39 14.77 -1.13
C PRO A 85 14.61 15.61 -2.15
N GLU A 86 15.10 15.71 -3.39
CA GLU A 86 14.44 16.42 -4.49
C GLU A 86 13.09 15.81 -4.89
N LEU A 87 12.88 14.50 -4.65
CA LEU A 87 11.64 13.81 -4.99
C LEU A 87 10.60 13.89 -3.87
N HIS A 88 11.01 14.20 -2.63
CA HIS A 88 10.10 14.20 -1.48
C HIS A 88 8.90 15.13 -1.67
N ARG A 89 9.16 16.37 -2.13
CA ARG A 89 8.11 17.37 -2.29
C ARG A 89 7.16 17.05 -3.45
N PRO A 90 7.63 16.77 -4.69
CA PRO A 90 6.75 16.35 -5.79
C PRO A 90 5.87 15.14 -5.42
N ILE A 91 6.44 14.10 -4.81
CA ILE A 91 5.67 12.90 -4.43
C ILE A 91 4.62 13.24 -3.37
N ARG A 92 4.95 14.08 -2.39
CA ARG A 92 3.97 14.55 -1.39
C ARG A 92 2.82 15.33 -2.03
N GLU A 93 3.10 16.16 -3.03
CA GLU A 93 2.08 16.92 -3.75
C GLU A 93 1.15 15.98 -4.53
N ILE A 94 1.69 14.93 -5.16
CA ILE A 94 0.90 13.85 -5.80
C ILE A 94 0.01 13.15 -4.76
N ALA A 95 0.60 12.68 -3.66
CA ALA A 95 -0.12 11.97 -2.60
C ALA A 95 -1.30 12.78 -2.07
N ARG A 96 -1.09 14.08 -1.83
CA ARG A 96 -2.16 15.01 -1.44
C ARG A 96 -3.24 15.16 -2.49
N ALA A 97 -2.86 15.25 -3.77
CA ALA A 97 -3.81 15.40 -4.87
C ALA A 97 -4.75 14.18 -5.04
N VAL A 98 -4.32 13.00 -4.59
CA VAL A 98 -5.09 11.75 -4.69
C VAL A 98 -5.60 11.21 -3.35
N ASP A 99 -5.44 11.97 -2.26
CA ASP A 99 -5.80 11.57 -0.88
C ASP A 99 -5.12 10.26 -0.41
N ALA A 100 -3.87 10.06 -0.80
CA ALA A 100 -3.03 8.94 -0.39
C ALA A 100 -2.03 9.34 0.70
N LEU A 101 -1.59 8.35 1.47
CA LEU A 101 -0.43 8.52 2.35
C LEU A 101 0.86 8.54 1.53
N PHE A 102 1.89 9.22 2.03
CA PHE A 102 3.25 9.13 1.47
C PHE A 102 4.21 8.61 2.52
N GLN A 103 4.87 7.48 2.23
CA GLN A 103 5.88 6.86 3.09
C GLN A 103 7.19 6.65 2.33
N PHE A 104 8.33 6.97 2.91
CA PHE A 104 9.61 6.81 2.20
C PHE A 104 10.76 6.50 3.13
N THR A 105 11.79 5.85 2.61
CA THR A 105 13.12 5.81 3.27
C THR A 105 14.04 6.79 2.57
N THR A 106 14.99 7.38 3.28
CA THR A 106 15.93 8.36 2.70
C THR A 106 17.22 7.70 2.22
N LEU A 107 18.00 8.43 1.43
CA LEU A 107 19.35 8.00 1.06
C LEU A 107 20.31 8.25 2.24
N GLY A 108 20.60 7.22 3.03
CA GLY A 108 21.61 7.28 4.09
C GLY A 108 21.25 8.26 5.22
N THR A 109 22.09 9.28 5.45
CA THR A 109 21.95 10.21 6.58
C THR A 109 21.18 11.48 6.25
N ASP A 110 20.69 11.63 5.02
CA ASP A 110 19.98 12.84 4.63
C ASP A 110 18.63 12.94 5.35
N PRO A 111 18.35 14.07 6.03
CA PRO A 111 17.08 14.27 6.69
C PRO A 111 15.95 14.46 5.66
N PRO A 112 14.69 14.15 6.03
CA PRO A 112 13.53 14.50 5.21
C PRO A 112 13.51 15.98 4.81
N ALA A 113 13.50 16.25 3.50
CA ALA A 113 13.28 17.59 2.94
C ALA A 113 11.84 18.14 3.13
N ILE A 114 10.95 17.34 3.72
CA ILE A 114 9.55 17.68 4.00
C ILE A 114 9.20 17.28 5.44
N PRO A 115 8.15 17.87 6.04
CA PRO A 115 7.65 17.40 7.33
C PRO A 115 7.29 15.91 7.27
N ALA A 116 7.90 15.12 8.14
CA ALA A 116 7.63 13.69 8.22
C ALA A 116 7.81 13.15 9.64
N ALA A 117 6.99 12.17 10.00
CA ALA A 117 7.12 11.42 11.24
C ALA A 117 8.00 10.18 11.01
N PRO A 118 9.09 9.99 11.76
CA PRO A 118 9.91 8.78 11.66
C PRO A 118 9.25 7.60 12.37
N GLU A 119 9.34 6.44 11.73
CA GLU A 119 9.01 5.12 12.26
C GLU A 119 10.27 4.24 12.14
N THR A 120 10.80 3.78 13.27
CA THR A 120 12.01 2.94 13.27
C THR A 120 11.68 1.53 12.80
N LEU A 121 12.36 1.09 11.73
CA LEU A 121 12.34 -0.29 11.27
C LEU A 121 13.67 -0.99 11.63
N PRO A 122 13.72 -2.32 11.70
CA PRO A 122 14.97 -3.05 11.86
C PRO A 122 15.97 -2.69 10.74
N GLY A 123 16.97 -1.87 11.04
CA GLY A 123 18.03 -1.50 10.10
C GLY A 123 17.71 -0.35 9.15
N ASP A 124 16.56 0.30 9.26
CA ASP A 124 16.19 1.47 8.44
C ASP A 124 15.16 2.38 9.17
N THR A 125 14.88 3.55 8.63
CA THR A 125 13.81 4.45 9.12
C THR A 125 12.82 4.73 8.02
N LEU A 126 11.55 4.41 8.28
CA LEU A 126 10.44 4.77 7.40
C LEU A 126 9.89 6.12 7.84
N TYR A 127 9.84 7.08 6.93
CA TYR A 127 9.27 8.39 7.16
C TYR A 127 7.87 8.45 6.56
N GLN A 128 6.88 8.85 7.36
CA GLN A 128 5.54 9.16 6.87
C GLN A 128 5.40 10.67 6.73
N ALA A 129 5.11 11.16 5.53
CA ALA A 129 4.91 12.59 5.29
C ALA A 129 3.71 13.13 6.10
N THR A 130 3.87 14.31 6.69
CA THR A 130 2.84 14.98 7.51
C THR A 130 2.46 16.35 6.95
N GLU A 131 1.31 16.85 7.37
CA GLU A 131 0.79 18.17 6.98
C GLU A 131 1.56 19.34 7.61
N ARG A 132 2.15 19.13 8.79
CA ARG A 132 2.94 20.14 9.54
C ARG A 132 4.25 19.53 10.03
N ASP A 133 5.24 20.40 10.25
CA ASP A 133 6.40 20.11 11.10
C ASP A 133 5.88 19.71 12.48
N SER A 134 5.90 18.42 12.78
CA SER A 134 5.45 17.94 14.08
C SER A 134 6.65 17.91 15.02
N PRO A 135 6.70 18.72 16.10
CA PRO A 135 7.59 18.44 17.19
C PRO A 135 7.04 17.21 17.93
N GLY A 136 7.69 16.05 17.75
CA GLY A 136 7.60 14.89 18.64
C GLY A 136 6.25 14.18 18.76
N SER A 137 6.17 12.98 18.18
CA SER A 137 5.28 11.87 18.56
C SER A 137 3.79 12.20 18.75
N ALA A 138 3.01 12.10 17.67
CA ALA A 138 1.58 11.84 17.75
C ALA A 138 1.32 10.50 17.09
N ARG A 139 0.92 9.55 17.93
CA ARG A 139 0.62 8.15 17.64
C ARG A 139 -0.21 8.05 16.35
N SER A 140 0.33 7.28 15.42
CA SER A 140 -0.30 6.81 14.19
C SER A 140 -1.80 6.59 14.39
N SER A 141 -2.59 7.55 13.92
CA SER A 141 -4.00 7.37 13.63
C SER A 141 -4.09 6.52 12.37
N ILE A 142 -3.72 5.25 12.51
CA ILE A 142 -4.13 4.19 11.60
C ILE A 142 -5.64 4.31 11.50
N ARG A 143 -6.12 4.54 10.27
CA ARG A 143 -7.52 4.35 9.92
C ARG A 143 -7.86 2.88 10.20
N ARG A 144 -8.28 2.62 11.43
CA ARG A 144 -8.94 1.40 11.85
C ARG A 144 -10.35 1.47 11.29
N SER A 145 -10.51 1.19 10.00
CA SER A 145 -11.83 1.15 9.36
C SER A 145 -11.79 0.27 8.12
N ARG A 146 -12.26 -0.99 8.27
CA ARG A 146 -12.45 -2.06 7.27
C ARG A 146 -11.17 -2.90 7.07
N ARG A 147 -11.18 -4.22 7.33
CA ARG A 147 -12.07 -5.25 6.78
C ARG A 147 -12.45 -6.31 7.83
N THR A 148 -13.64 -6.18 8.42
CA THR A 148 -14.49 -7.32 8.80
C THR A 148 -15.53 -7.48 7.69
N ALA A 149 -15.81 -8.73 7.31
CA ALA A 149 -16.53 -9.21 6.13
C ALA A 149 -15.59 -9.38 4.91
N ALA A 150 -15.36 -10.57 4.36
CA ALA A 150 -16.23 -11.74 4.30
C ALA A 150 -15.43 -13.04 4.52
N GLY A 151 -15.93 -13.87 5.43
CA GLY A 151 -15.52 -15.25 5.62
C GLY A 151 -16.54 -15.97 6.50
N GLY A 152 -17.13 -17.03 5.96
CA GLY A 152 -17.74 -18.11 6.77
C GLY A 152 -19.25 -18.24 6.70
N GLY A 153 -19.69 -19.16 5.83
CA GLY A 153 -20.58 -20.31 6.09
C GLY A 153 -21.72 -20.20 7.11
N GLY A 154 -22.89 -20.68 6.69
CA GLY A 154 -24.02 -21.02 7.54
C GLY A 154 -25.10 -21.68 6.70
N ASP A 155 -25.16 -23.00 6.81
CA ASP A 155 -26.06 -23.93 6.15
C ASP A 155 -27.53 -23.63 6.50
N ASP A 156 -28.42 -23.64 5.50
CA ASP A 156 -29.87 -23.76 5.71
C ASP A 156 -30.36 -24.98 4.91
N ASP A 157 -29.95 -26.16 5.39
CA ASP A 157 -30.71 -27.39 5.24
C ASP A 157 -31.84 -27.37 6.27
N SER A 158 -33.08 -27.33 5.81
CA SER A 158 -34.24 -27.76 6.59
C SER A 158 -35.27 -28.33 5.64
N ASP A 159 -35.17 -29.65 5.52
CA ASP A 159 -36.26 -30.55 5.14
C ASP A 159 -37.52 -30.25 5.98
N GLY A 160 -38.67 -30.33 5.32
CA GLY A 160 -39.95 -29.94 5.88
C GLY A 160 -41.10 -30.59 5.12
N ASP A 161 -41.04 -31.92 5.09
CA ASP A 161 -42.03 -32.84 4.54
C ASP A 161 -43.38 -32.65 5.24
N GLY A 162 -44.46 -32.54 4.46
CA GLY A 162 -45.81 -32.32 4.99
C GLY A 162 -46.89 -32.76 4.03
N SER A 163 -47.01 -34.08 3.84
CA SER A 163 -48.13 -34.76 3.19
C SER A 163 -49.46 -34.54 3.93
N GLY A 164 -50.58 -34.47 3.20
CA GLY A 164 -51.95 -34.48 3.74
C GLY A 164 -52.95 -33.81 2.79
N ASP A 165 -53.43 -34.47 1.73
CA ASP A 165 -54.57 -35.41 1.67
C ASP A 165 -55.96 -34.72 1.66
N ASP A 166 -56.64 -34.91 0.52
CA ASP A 166 -58.07 -35.22 0.32
C ASP A 166 -59.21 -34.25 0.71
N GLY A 167 -60.26 -34.29 -0.13
CA GLY A 167 -61.63 -33.94 0.29
C GLY A 167 -62.27 -32.73 -0.39
N GLY A 168 -63.00 -32.96 -1.49
CA GLY A 168 -63.63 -31.91 -2.31
C GLY A 168 -64.89 -31.25 -1.77
N ARG A 169 -65.53 -30.44 -2.64
CA ARG A 169 -66.99 -30.31 -2.84
C ARG A 169 -67.31 -29.15 -3.80
N ARG A 170 -68.04 -29.53 -4.85
CA ARG A 170 -69.06 -28.80 -5.62
C ARG A 170 -68.60 -27.80 -6.67
#